data_AF-A0A5Q4GKR3-F1
#
_entry.id   AF-A0A5Q4GKR3-F1
#
_cell.length_a   1.000
_cell.length_b   1.000
_cell.length_c   1.000
_cell.angle_alpha   90.00
_cell.angle_beta   90.00
_cell.angle_gamma   90.00
#
_symmetry.space_group_name_H-M   'P 1'
#
loop_
_entity.id
_entity.type
_entity.pdbx_description
1 polymer ?
#
loop_
_entity_poly.entity_id
_entity_poly.type
_entity_poly.pdbx_seq_one_letter_code
_entity_poly.pdbx_strand_id
1 'polypeptide(L)'
;MARQVIELTEITASLSGPAEMTVGSSFDVEWTGPGNQRDFITIVETGAADSRYLSYSYATSGTPATLRAPAQAGRYELRYVTGNANRVLARQGVTVKVEE
;
A
#
# COMPACT_ATOMS: atom_id res chain seq x y z
N MET A 1 -19.09 -20.97 2.68
CA MET A 1 -18.60 -19.72 2.08
C MET A 1 -17.09 -19.68 2.28
N ALA A 2 -16.33 -19.93 1.22
CA ALA A 2 -14.88 -20.17 1.29
C ALA A 2 -14.13 -18.84 1.12
N ARG A 3 -13.36 -18.46 2.14
CA ARG A 3 -12.28 -17.46 2.00
C ARG A 3 -11.02 -18.29 1.81
N GLN A 4 -10.46 -18.19 0.61
CA GLN A 4 -9.38 -19.04 0.12
C GLN A 4 -8.15 -18.87 1.03
N VAL A 5 -7.77 -19.96 1.70
CA VAL A 5 -6.49 -20.06 2.41
C VAL A 5 -5.40 -20.08 1.35
N ILE A 6 -4.57 -19.05 1.30
CA ILE A 6 -3.37 -19.02 0.47
C ILE A 6 -2.21 -19.38 1.38
N GLU A 7 -1.90 -20.68 1.47
CA GLU A 7 -0.62 -21.16 2.03
C GLU A 7 0.40 -21.12 0.91
N LEU A 8 1.05 -19.97 0.79
CA LEU A 8 2.16 -19.75 -0.09
C LEU A 8 3.31 -19.33 0.82
N THR A 9 4.30 -20.22 0.97
CA THR A 9 5.58 -19.93 1.63
C THR A 9 6.44 -18.99 0.76
N GLU A 10 5.81 -18.01 0.11
CA GLU A 10 6.49 -16.88 -0.52
C GLU A 10 6.80 -15.83 0.55
N ILE A 11 7.72 -14.93 0.24
CA ILE A 11 7.98 -13.74 1.05
C ILE A 11 6.67 -12.95 1.13
N THR A 12 5.97 -13.06 2.26
CA THR A 12 4.69 -12.39 2.46
C THR A 12 4.92 -11.00 3.04
N ALA A 13 4.04 -10.09 2.66
CA ALA A 13 3.85 -8.83 3.35
C ALA A 13 2.36 -8.68 3.66
N SER A 14 2.04 -7.89 4.68
CA SER A 14 0.65 -7.47 4.95
C SER A 14 0.60 -5.95 5.02
N LEU A 15 -0.53 -5.40 4.61
CA LEU A 15 -0.84 -3.98 4.70
C LEU A 15 -2.14 -3.84 5.49
N SER A 16 -2.16 -2.87 6.40
CA SER A 16 -3.31 -2.49 7.19
C SER A 16 -3.32 -0.97 7.29
N GLY A 17 -3.99 -0.35 6.32
CA GLY A 17 -4.34 1.07 6.33
C GLY A 17 -5.85 1.28 6.48
N PRO A 18 -6.29 2.55 6.66
CA PRO A 18 -7.70 2.89 6.66
C PRO A 18 -8.34 2.53 5.31
N ALA A 19 -9.56 1.96 5.36
CA ALA A 19 -10.30 1.62 4.14
C ALA A 19 -10.74 2.87 3.35
N GLU A 20 -10.89 3.99 4.04
CA GLU A 20 -11.35 5.26 3.50
C GLU A 20 -10.52 6.41 4.04
N MET A 21 -10.16 7.36 3.18
CA MET A 21 -9.34 8.52 3.54
C MET A 21 -9.75 9.76 2.75
N THR A 22 -9.46 10.93 3.31
CA THR A 22 -9.68 12.22 2.68
C THR A 22 -8.59 12.53 1.64
N VAL A 23 -8.96 13.15 0.51
CA VAL A 23 -8.02 13.69 -0.48
C VAL A 23 -6.94 14.58 0.17
N GLY A 24 -5.67 14.32 -0.14
CA GLY A 24 -4.56 15.13 0.38
C GLY A 24 -4.29 15.01 1.89
N SER A 25 -5.06 14.22 2.64
CA SER A 25 -4.84 13.95 4.05
C SER A 25 -3.68 12.98 4.26
N SER A 26 -3.03 13.08 5.41
CA SER A 26 -1.98 12.13 5.81
C SER A 26 -2.64 10.98 6.56
N PHE A 27 -2.20 9.76 6.27
CA PHE A 27 -2.70 8.56 6.92
C PHE A 27 -1.57 7.58 7.17
N ASP A 28 -1.73 6.80 8.22
CA ASP A 28 -0.76 5.80 8.63
C ASP A 28 -1.16 4.43 8.08
N VAL A 29 -0.18 3.71 7.57
CA VAL A 29 -0.33 2.34 7.06
C VAL A 29 0.56 1.44 7.88
N GLU A 30 -0.05 0.58 8.67
CA GLU A 30 0.68 -0.51 9.30
C GLU A 30 1.04 -1.54 8.24
N TRP A 31 2.27 -2.02 8.29
CA TRP A 31 2.73 -3.02 7.35
C TRP A 31 3.65 -4.02 8.05
N THR A 32 3.64 -5.24 7.53
CA THR A 32 4.59 -6.30 7.90
C THR A 32 5.18 -6.87 6.63
N GLY A 33 6.43 -7.32 6.69
CA GLY A 33 7.13 -7.82 5.52
C GLY A 33 8.63 -7.93 5.79
N PRO A 34 9.44 -8.26 4.77
CA PRO A 34 10.87 -8.44 4.91
C PRO A 34 11.62 -7.15 5.28
N GLY A 35 11.06 -5.98 4.97
CA GLY A 35 11.61 -4.69 5.40
C GLY A 35 13.01 -4.42 4.83
N ASN A 36 13.29 -4.90 3.62
CA ASN A 36 14.60 -4.68 3.00
C ASN A 36 14.84 -3.18 2.78
N GLN A 37 16.10 -2.78 2.65
CA GLN A 37 16.50 -1.37 2.54
C GLN A 37 15.82 -0.60 1.40
N ARG A 38 15.37 -1.30 0.35
CA ARG A 38 14.73 -0.70 -0.82
C ARG A 38 13.23 -0.99 -0.90
N ASP A 39 12.65 -1.65 0.10
CA ASP A 39 11.22 -1.93 0.12
C ASP A 39 10.46 -0.64 0.45
N PHE A 40 9.28 -0.49 -0.16
CA PHE A 40 8.46 0.70 0.04
C PHE A 40 6.98 0.38 -0.08
N ILE A 41 6.19 1.19 0.61
CA ILE A 41 4.74 1.17 0.60
C ILE A 41 4.31 2.35 -0.27
N THR A 42 3.46 2.12 -1.25
CA THR A 42 2.94 3.17 -2.14
C THR A 42 1.44 3.10 -2.28
N ILE A 43 0.81 4.24 -2.54
CA ILE A 43 -0.59 4.34 -2.96
C ILE A 43 -0.66 4.64 -4.46
N VAL A 44 -1.50 3.93 -5.18
CA VAL A 44 -1.69 4.10 -6.63
C VAL A 44 -3.14 3.90 -7.01
N GLU A 45 -3.53 4.38 -8.19
CA GLU A 45 -4.87 4.14 -8.71
C GLU A 45 -5.12 2.64 -8.90
N THR A 46 -6.35 2.20 -8.64
CA THR A 46 -6.72 0.79 -8.86
C THR A 46 -6.50 0.43 -10.32
N GLY A 47 -5.72 -0.64 -10.58
CA GLY A 47 -5.40 -1.07 -11.94
C GLY A 47 -4.25 -0.32 -12.61
N ALA A 48 -3.59 0.62 -11.93
CA ALA A 48 -2.37 1.24 -12.43
C ALA A 48 -1.26 0.21 -12.62
N ALA A 49 -0.45 0.40 -13.66
CA ALA A 49 0.73 -0.43 -13.92
C ALA A 49 1.66 -0.51 -12.70
N ASP A 50 2.35 -1.63 -12.51
CA ASP A 50 3.19 -1.87 -11.32
C ASP A 50 4.37 -0.88 -11.22
N SER A 51 4.79 -0.30 -12.35
CA SER A 51 5.82 0.76 -12.40
C SER A 51 5.30 2.14 -11.99
N ARG A 52 3.99 2.31 -11.82
CA ARG A 52 3.41 3.58 -11.36
C ARG A 52 3.50 3.64 -9.84
N TYR A 53 3.85 4.80 -9.32
CA TYR A 53 3.83 5.12 -7.90
C TYR A 53 3.34 6.57 -7.77
N LEU A 54 2.56 6.87 -6.74
CA LEU A 54 2.18 8.25 -6.39
C LEU A 54 2.93 8.64 -5.11
N SER A 55 2.24 8.71 -3.98
CA SER A 55 2.88 8.83 -2.68
C SER A 55 3.47 7.47 -2.30
N TYR A 56 4.69 7.48 -1.78
CA TYR A 56 5.34 6.30 -1.25
C TYR A 56 6.10 6.64 0.03
N SER A 57 6.34 5.62 0.84
CA SER A 57 7.15 5.70 2.05
C SER A 57 8.00 4.44 2.13
N TYR A 58 9.27 4.60 2.49
CA TYR A 58 10.19 3.45 2.57
C TYR A 58 9.86 2.60 3.81
N ALA A 59 9.93 1.29 3.65
CA ALA A 59 9.82 0.34 4.75
C ALA A 59 10.93 0.56 5.80
N THR A 60 12.07 1.13 5.41
CA THR A 60 13.14 1.50 6.34
C THR A 60 12.76 2.63 7.31
N SER A 61 11.69 3.39 7.03
CA SER A 61 11.18 4.40 7.95
C SER A 61 10.52 3.79 9.20
N GLY A 62 10.26 2.48 9.17
CA GLY A 62 9.55 1.76 10.22
C GLY A 62 8.06 1.59 9.94
N THR A 63 7.37 1.03 10.93
CA THR A 63 5.92 0.86 10.95
C THR A 63 5.33 1.62 12.15
N PRO A 64 4.24 2.37 11.98
CA PRO A 64 3.50 2.57 10.73
C PRO A 64 4.24 3.47 9.73
N ALA A 65 3.94 3.28 8.44
CA ALA A 65 4.39 4.16 7.37
C ALA A 65 3.36 5.26 7.13
N THR A 66 3.77 6.52 7.27
CA THR A 66 2.90 7.66 6.95
C THR A 66 2.93 7.93 5.45
N LEU A 67 1.76 7.90 4.81
CA LEU A 67 1.56 8.24 3.40
C LEU A 67 0.58 9.41 3.27
N ARG A 68 0.63 10.08 2.12
CA ARG A 68 -0.32 11.13 1.78
C ARG A 68 -1.32 10.65 0.73
N ALA A 69 -2.59 10.89 0.99
CA ALA A 69 -3.66 10.55 0.09
C ALA A 69 -3.54 11.40 -1.20
N PRO A 70 -3.79 10.81 -2.37
CA PRO A 70 -3.91 11.55 -3.62
C PRO A 70 -4.89 12.71 -3.52
N ALA A 71 -4.64 13.78 -4.29
CA ALA A 71 -5.52 14.95 -4.33
C ALA A 71 -6.84 14.71 -5.10
N GLN A 72 -7.02 13.53 -5.67
CA GLN A 72 -8.20 13.14 -6.43
C GLN A 72 -8.95 12.04 -5.69
N ALA A 73 -10.25 12.22 -5.49
CA ALA A 73 -11.11 11.17 -4.97
C ALA A 73 -11.26 10.04 -5.98
N GLY A 74 -11.36 8.80 -5.51
CA GLY A 74 -11.39 7.61 -6.35
C GLY A 74 -11.02 6.33 -5.62
N ARG A 75 -10.89 5.24 -6.38
CA ARG A 75 -10.45 3.95 -5.87
C ARG A 75 -8.95 3.80 -6.05
N TYR A 76 -8.26 3.49 -4.97
CA TYR A 76 -6.82 3.34 -4.93
C TYR A 76 -6.44 2.00 -4.32
N GLU A 77 -5.18 1.65 -4.48
CA GLU A 77 -4.58 0.43 -3.96
C GLU A 77 -3.28 0.80 -3.25
N LEU A 78 -3.16 0.38 -1.99
CA LEU A 78 -1.90 0.36 -1.28
C LEU A 78 -1.12 -0.87 -1.70
N ARG A 79 0.17 -0.70 -1.97
CA ARG A 79 1.07 -1.75 -2.45
C ARG A 79 2.32 -1.79 -1.60
N TYR A 80 2.71 -2.99 -1.17
CA TYR A 80 4.03 -3.25 -0.61
C TYR A 80 4.91 -3.75 -1.75
N VAL A 81 5.90 -2.97 -2.13
CA VAL A 81 6.79 -3.27 -3.25
C VAL A 81 8.17 -3.62 -2.70
N THR A 82 8.69 -4.79 -3.09
CA THR A 82 10.09 -5.10 -2.77
C THR A 82 11.04 -4.38 -3.70
N GLY A 83 12.08 -3.76 -3.15
CA GLY A 83 13.06 -3.04 -3.97
C GLY A 83 14.13 -3.90 -4.63
N ASN A 84 14.11 -5.22 -4.41
CA ASN A 84 15.04 -6.14 -5.09
C ASN A 84 14.54 -6.54 -6.49
N ALA A 85 13.21 -6.63 -6.67
CA ALA A 85 12.58 -7.10 -7.91
C ALA A 85 11.42 -6.20 -8.38
N ASN A 86 11.16 -5.08 -7.69
CA ASN A 86 9.99 -4.22 -7.88
C ASN A 86 8.67 -5.01 -7.91
N ARG A 87 8.61 -6.12 -7.17
CA ARG A 87 7.45 -7.01 -7.11
C ARG A 87 6.53 -6.57 -5.98
N VAL A 88 5.23 -6.55 -6.25
CA VAL A 88 4.20 -6.29 -5.23
C VAL A 88 4.01 -7.57 -4.40
N LEU A 89 4.32 -7.51 -3.10
CA LEU A 89 4.13 -8.62 -2.16
C LEU A 89 2.73 -8.60 -1.51
N ALA A 90 2.18 -7.39 -1.32
CA ALA A 90 0.86 -7.19 -0.72
C ALA A 90 0.12 -6.05 -1.40
N ARG A 91 -1.20 -6.19 -1.49
CA ARG A 91 -2.10 -5.15 -2.00
C ARG A 91 -3.32 -4.99 -1.09
N GLN A 92 -3.75 -3.75 -0.85
CA GLN A 92 -4.96 -3.43 -0.10
C GLN A 92 -5.74 -2.35 -0.83
N GLY A 93 -7.00 -2.62 -1.17
CA GLY A 93 -7.88 -1.63 -1.78
C GLY A 93 -8.33 -0.58 -0.76
N VAL A 94 -8.28 0.70 -1.15
CA VAL A 94 -8.69 1.84 -0.33
C VAL A 94 -9.46 2.85 -1.17
N THR A 95 -10.33 3.63 -0.54
CA THR A 95 -11.13 4.66 -1.22
C THR A 95 -10.72 6.03 -0.73
N VAL A 96 -10.38 6.92 -1.65
CA VAL A 96 -10.12 8.33 -1.35
C VAL A 96 -11.40 9.13 -1.63
N LYS A 97 -11.87 9.88 -0.65
CA LYS A 97 -13.06 10.75 -0.74
C LYS A 97 -12.66 12.22 -0.64
N VAL A 98 -13.45 13.10 -1.24
CA VAL A 98 -13.35 14.55 -0.95
C VAL A 98 -13.87 14.80 0.46
N GLU A 99 -13.31 15.79 1.17
CA GLU A 99 -14.00 16.28 2.38
C GLU A 99 -15.30 16.94 1.96
N GLU A 100 -16.39 16.58 2.65
CA GLU A 100 -17.71 17.18 2.47
C GLU A 100 -17.82 18.53 3.18
#